data_AF-A0A7V4HQP0-F1
#
_entry.id   AF-A0A7V4HQP0-F1
#
_cell.length_a   1.000
_cell.length_b   1.000
_cell.length_c   1.000
_cell.angle_alpha   90.00
_cell.angle_beta   90.00
_cell.angle_gamma   90.00
#
_symmetry.space_group_name_H-M   'P 1'
#
loop_
_entity.id
_entity.type
_entity.pdbx_description
1 polymer ?
#
loop_
_entity_poly.entity_id
_entity_poly.type
_entity_poly.pdbx_seq_one_letter_code
_entity_poly.pdbx_strand_id
1 'polypeptide(L)'
;MTIWHWVAFGVVVAFLLALDLFVFHRKDHAPSLKESVGWSIFWVVLALVFNGLIWWWLGDEAGIRFLAGYLVEKSLSVDNLFVFLVIFRFFQVPIQYQYRVLFWGILGAVFMRLIFILAGTELIEHFHWMNFLFGVFLLYTAFKLFMHSGAEVHPEKNIVLRVARRVLPVSRGDHRAHGSHFFVREEGHFRITPMLLVLLVIESTDVVFAVDSVPAIIGITRDRFLVFTSNIFAILGLRALYFVLAGVMDLFRYLHYGLAAVLGFIGLKMAGEYVAELMHWKQPGADLVTPWTSLGVVGALLAVSIAASILAGRREAARAAALASGPHRIRLRKPWRCEVTDQGFRWRRKFTRPTGLGAAETVWICFEGMPSGSELALNAEPLGVFPDSEVRTEFNLTGRLLARNEVEIRLSQNGAAAAEPSSPPGEVFLEIRLNSGATPG
;
A
#
# COMPACT_ATOMS: atom_id res chain seq x y z
N MET A 1 -27.26 -25.29 4.90
CA MET A 1 -27.05 -25.20 6.37
C MET A 1 -28.37 -24.99 7.09
N THR A 2 -28.60 -25.63 8.24
CA THR A 2 -29.77 -25.34 9.09
C THR A 2 -29.57 -24.04 9.88
N ILE A 3 -30.67 -23.41 10.30
CA ILE A 3 -30.64 -22.13 11.04
C ILE A 3 -29.84 -22.18 12.35
N TRP A 4 -29.75 -23.36 12.97
CA TRP A 4 -28.99 -23.58 14.20
C TRP A 4 -27.48 -23.36 14.03
N HIS A 5 -26.92 -23.66 12.86
CA HIS A 5 -25.50 -23.41 12.58
C HIS A 5 -25.20 -21.91 12.48
N TRP A 6 -26.12 -21.15 11.89
CA TRP A 6 -26.03 -19.69 11.83
C TRP A 6 -26.13 -19.05 13.20
N VAL A 7 -27.07 -19.51 14.02
CA VAL A 7 -27.22 -19.03 15.41
C VAL A 7 -25.99 -19.37 16.24
N ALA A 8 -25.52 -20.62 16.18
CA ALA A 8 -24.31 -21.05 16.90
C ALA A 8 -23.08 -20.23 16.49
N PHE A 9 -22.88 -20.03 15.18
CA PHE A 9 -21.80 -19.18 14.68
C PHE A 9 -21.96 -17.73 15.12
N GLY A 10 -23.17 -17.17 15.06
CA GLY A 10 -23.45 -15.81 15.54
C GLY A 10 -23.13 -15.62 17.03
N VAL A 11 -23.43 -16.62 17.86
CA VAL A 11 -23.06 -16.62 19.28
C VAL A 11 -21.53 -16.64 19.45
N VAL A 12 -20.82 -17.48 18.69
CA VAL A 12 -19.34 -17.52 18.69
C VAL A 12 -18.77 -16.16 18.27
N VAL A 13 -19.29 -15.54 17.21
CA VAL A 13 -18.84 -14.22 16.75
C VAL A 13 -19.11 -13.14 17.79
N ALA A 14 -20.32 -13.12 18.38
CA ALA A 14 -20.65 -12.18 19.44
C ALA A 14 -19.73 -12.36 20.67
N PHE A 15 -19.42 -13.61 21.03
CA PHE A 15 -18.45 -13.91 22.09
C PHE A 15 -17.04 -13.44 21.74
N LEU A 16 -16.56 -13.68 20.52
CA LEU A 16 -15.24 -13.24 20.06
C LEU A 16 -15.14 -11.71 20.03
N LEU A 17 -16.18 -11.01 19.57
CA LEU A 17 -16.26 -9.55 19.62
C LEU A 17 -16.29 -9.03 21.05
N ALA A 18 -17.00 -9.71 21.95
CA ALA A 18 -17.03 -9.35 23.37
C ALA A 18 -15.65 -9.57 24.02
N LEU A 19 -14.97 -10.69 23.77
CA LEU A 19 -13.61 -10.93 24.24
C LEU A 19 -12.66 -9.84 23.77
N ASP A 20 -12.76 -9.50 22.50
CA ASP A 20 -11.92 -8.49 21.88
C ASP A 20 -12.13 -7.07 22.46
N LEU A 21 -13.35 -6.75 22.87
CA LEU A 21 -13.71 -5.49 23.52
C LEU A 21 -13.32 -5.45 25.00
N PHE A 22 -13.66 -6.50 25.76
CA PHE A 22 -13.58 -6.49 27.22
C PHE A 22 -12.26 -7.02 27.78
N VAL A 23 -11.59 -7.94 27.07
CA VAL A 23 -10.40 -8.64 27.56
C VAL A 23 -9.14 -8.06 26.94
N PHE A 24 -9.10 -7.88 25.61
CA PHE A 24 -7.85 -7.57 24.92
C PHE A 24 -7.43 -6.09 25.06
N HIS A 25 -8.38 -5.16 25.24
CA HIS A 25 -8.07 -3.72 25.14
C HIS A 25 -8.83 -2.86 26.15
N ARG A 26 -8.93 -3.32 27.40
CA ARG A 26 -9.61 -2.60 28.50
C ARG A 26 -8.99 -1.22 28.83
N LYS A 27 -7.79 -0.90 28.31
CA LYS A 27 -7.08 0.37 28.56
C LYS A 27 -6.70 1.03 27.23
N ASP A 28 -6.94 2.33 27.10
CA ASP A 28 -6.64 3.17 25.91
C ASP A 28 -5.12 3.38 25.71
N HIS A 29 -4.33 2.32 25.59
CA HIS A 29 -2.91 2.40 25.24
C HIS A 29 -2.71 2.04 23.77
N ALA A 30 -1.78 2.73 23.10
CA ALA A 30 -1.36 2.34 21.77
C ALA A 30 -0.68 0.95 21.86
N PRO A 31 -1.20 -0.09 21.19
CA PRO A 31 -0.63 -1.42 21.29
C PRO A 31 0.77 -1.43 20.69
N SER A 32 1.68 -2.17 21.33
CA SER A 32 3.03 -2.33 20.79
C SER A 32 3.02 -3.22 19.54
N LEU A 33 3.97 -3.04 18.62
CA LEU A 33 4.06 -3.88 17.42
C LEU A 33 4.10 -5.39 17.76
N LYS A 34 4.83 -5.77 18.82
CA LYS A 34 4.92 -7.18 19.26
C LYS A 34 3.56 -7.73 19.70
N GLU A 35 2.81 -6.92 20.44
CA GLU A 35 1.46 -7.27 20.89
C GLU A 35 0.50 -7.38 19.70
N SER A 36 0.54 -6.43 18.77
CA SER A 36 -0.28 -6.46 17.55
C SER A 36 0.02 -7.67 16.66
N VAL A 37 1.30 -8.06 16.54
CA VAL A 37 1.70 -9.28 15.83
C VAL A 37 1.14 -10.53 16.53
N GLY A 38 1.27 -10.61 17.86
CA GLY A 38 0.71 -11.73 18.64
C GLY A 38 -0.79 -11.89 18.44
N TRP A 39 -1.55 -10.79 18.52
CA TRP A 39 -2.99 -10.80 18.26
C TRP A 39 -3.32 -11.16 16.81
N SER A 40 -2.57 -10.66 15.84
CA SER A 40 -2.76 -11.01 14.43
C SER A 40 -2.59 -12.52 14.20
N ILE A 41 -1.55 -13.12 14.78
CA ILE A 41 -1.31 -14.58 14.73
C ILE A 41 -2.46 -15.34 15.38
N PHE A 42 -2.92 -14.91 16.56
CA PHE A 42 -4.05 -15.54 17.25
C PHE A 42 -5.30 -15.62 16.35
N TRP A 43 -5.67 -14.51 15.69
CA TRP A 43 -6.83 -14.50 14.80
C TRP A 43 -6.66 -15.38 13.56
N VAL A 44 -5.45 -15.44 13.00
CA VAL A 44 -5.14 -16.34 11.87
C VAL A 44 -5.26 -17.80 12.30
N VAL A 45 -4.67 -18.17 13.44
CA VAL A 45 -4.75 -19.54 13.97
C VAL A 45 -6.20 -19.93 14.24
N LEU A 46 -7.00 -19.03 14.84
CA LEU A 46 -8.41 -19.28 15.09
C LEU A 46 -9.19 -19.56 13.79
N ALA A 47 -8.93 -18.79 12.73
CA ALA A 47 -9.53 -19.02 11.42
C ALA A 47 -9.11 -20.37 10.80
N LEU A 48 -7.84 -20.78 10.97
CA LEU A 48 -7.35 -22.07 10.50
C LEU A 48 -7.91 -23.26 11.31
N VAL A 49 -8.10 -23.09 12.62
CA VAL A 49 -8.78 -24.09 13.45
C VAL A 49 -10.23 -24.26 12.99
N PHE A 50 -10.94 -23.16 12.74
CA PHE A 50 -12.28 -23.22 12.17
C PHE A 50 -12.29 -23.86 10.77
N ASN A 51 -11.30 -23.57 9.93
CA ASN A 51 -11.13 -24.23 8.64
C ASN A 51 -10.97 -25.74 8.78
N GLY A 52 -10.14 -26.21 9.73
CA GLY A 52 -10.00 -27.63 10.04
C GLY A 52 -11.31 -28.27 10.51
N LEU A 53 -12.13 -27.54 11.28
CA LEU A 53 -13.47 -27.97 11.67
C LEU A 53 -14.41 -28.08 10.46
N ILE A 54 -14.40 -27.10 9.56
CA ILE A 54 -15.16 -27.16 8.29
C ILE A 54 -14.71 -28.35 7.45
N TRP A 55 -13.40 -28.59 7.35
CA TRP A 55 -12.85 -29.72 6.61
C TRP A 55 -13.36 -31.06 7.16
N TRP A 56 -13.27 -31.24 8.49
CA TRP A 56 -13.71 -32.46 9.14
C TRP A 56 -15.23 -32.67 9.03
N TRP A 57 -16.00 -31.58 9.11
CA TRP A 57 -17.46 -31.65 9.20
C TRP A 57 -18.16 -31.68 7.82
N LEU A 58 -17.68 -30.88 6.86
CA LEU A 58 -18.31 -30.66 5.55
C LEU A 58 -17.51 -31.25 4.38
N GLY A 59 -16.33 -31.80 4.66
CA GLY A 59 -15.45 -32.37 3.65
C GLY A 59 -14.35 -31.42 3.18
N ASP A 60 -13.43 -31.98 2.40
CA ASP A 60 -12.25 -31.30 1.87
C ASP A 60 -12.64 -30.13 0.96
N GLU A 61 -13.62 -30.31 0.07
CA GLU A 61 -14.05 -29.26 -0.87
C GLU A 61 -14.54 -28.00 -0.16
N ALA A 62 -15.32 -28.16 0.91
CA ALA A 62 -15.80 -27.05 1.74
C ALA A 62 -14.65 -26.38 2.51
N GLY A 63 -13.72 -27.18 3.04
CA GLY A 63 -12.50 -26.67 3.69
C GLY A 63 -11.67 -25.81 2.76
N ILE A 64 -11.44 -26.25 1.52
CA ILE A 64 -10.66 -25.50 0.52
C ILE A 64 -11.38 -24.23 0.10
N ARG A 65 -12.69 -24.29 -0.12
CA ARG A 65 -13.51 -23.11 -0.46
C ARG A 65 -13.49 -22.08 0.66
N PHE A 66 -13.60 -22.51 1.92
CA PHE A 66 -13.44 -21.62 3.08
C PHE A 66 -12.04 -20.99 3.09
N LEU A 67 -10.99 -21.78 2.94
CA LEU A 67 -9.61 -21.29 3.03
C LEU A 67 -9.27 -20.33 1.89
N ALA A 68 -9.65 -20.66 0.66
CA ALA A 68 -9.50 -19.78 -0.49
C ALA A 68 -10.24 -18.47 -0.28
N GLY A 69 -11.49 -18.56 0.21
CA GLY A 69 -12.29 -17.40 0.53
C GLY A 69 -11.70 -16.51 1.62
N TYR A 70 -11.26 -17.12 2.71
CA TYR A 70 -10.59 -16.45 3.81
C TYR A 70 -9.31 -15.75 3.33
N LEU A 71 -8.48 -16.39 2.51
CA LEU A 71 -7.25 -15.80 1.99
C LEU A 71 -7.50 -14.62 1.07
N VAL A 72 -8.47 -14.72 0.16
CA VAL A 72 -8.85 -13.61 -0.73
C VAL A 72 -9.37 -12.45 0.08
N GLU A 73 -10.32 -12.70 0.98
CA GLU A 73 -10.89 -11.64 1.81
C GLU A 73 -9.85 -11.02 2.74
N LYS A 74 -9.00 -11.84 3.36
CA LYS A 74 -7.92 -11.35 4.24
C LYS A 74 -6.97 -10.44 3.48
N SER A 75 -6.63 -10.81 2.25
CA SER A 75 -5.69 -10.05 1.42
C SER A 75 -6.31 -8.74 0.94
N LEU A 76 -7.57 -8.76 0.46
CA LEU A 76 -8.30 -7.55 0.09
C LEU A 76 -8.50 -6.63 1.30
N SER A 77 -8.76 -7.20 2.46
CA SER A 77 -8.89 -6.40 3.68
C SER A 77 -7.58 -5.70 4.07
N VAL A 78 -6.39 -6.23 3.73
CA VAL A 78 -5.12 -5.51 3.93
C VAL A 78 -5.05 -4.26 3.03
N ASP A 79 -5.55 -4.33 1.81
CA ASP A 79 -5.68 -3.15 0.93
C ASP A 79 -6.55 -2.07 1.58
N ASN A 80 -7.69 -2.51 2.14
CA ASN A 80 -8.62 -1.63 2.83
C ASN A 80 -7.95 -0.89 4.00
N LEU A 81 -7.04 -1.56 4.72
CA LEU A 81 -6.29 -0.96 5.82
C LEU A 81 -5.35 0.16 5.36
N PHE A 82 -4.78 0.11 4.14
CA PHE A 82 -4.01 1.24 3.61
C PHE A 82 -4.88 2.46 3.40
N VAL A 83 -6.09 2.27 2.86
CA VAL A 83 -7.02 3.40 2.71
C VAL A 83 -7.44 3.94 4.08
N PHE A 84 -7.62 3.09 5.09
CA PHE A 84 -7.88 3.56 6.46
C PHE A 84 -6.71 4.38 7.00
N LEU A 85 -5.45 3.96 6.78
CA LEU A 85 -4.26 4.73 7.16
C LEU A 85 -4.23 6.10 6.49
N VAL A 86 -4.53 6.17 5.19
CA VAL A 86 -4.61 7.44 4.43
C VAL A 86 -5.71 8.33 5.01
N ILE A 87 -6.89 7.79 5.30
CA ILE A 87 -7.99 8.53 5.92
C ILE A 87 -7.58 9.06 7.30
N PHE A 88 -7.01 8.24 8.17
CA PHE A 88 -6.59 8.68 9.51
C PHE A 88 -5.50 9.74 9.45
N ARG A 89 -4.55 9.63 8.51
CA ARG A 89 -3.51 10.63 8.27
C ARG A 89 -4.11 11.95 7.76
N PHE A 90 -5.06 11.88 6.83
CA PHE A 90 -5.75 13.05 6.29
C PHE A 90 -6.52 13.82 7.37
N PHE A 91 -7.25 13.11 8.23
CA PHE A 91 -7.99 13.71 9.36
C PHE A 91 -7.15 13.93 10.62
N GLN A 92 -5.83 13.66 10.55
CA GLN A 92 -4.87 13.79 11.65
C GLN A 92 -5.35 13.15 12.97
N VAL A 93 -5.96 11.96 12.88
CA VAL A 93 -6.54 11.28 14.04
C VAL A 93 -5.42 10.70 14.92
N PRO A 94 -5.31 11.08 16.20
CA PRO A 94 -4.35 10.50 17.13
C PRO A 94 -4.51 8.98 17.27
N ILE A 95 -3.39 8.26 17.40
CA ILE A 95 -3.35 6.78 17.47
C ILE A 95 -4.30 6.19 18.53
N GLN A 96 -4.42 6.85 19.69
CA GLN A 96 -5.30 6.46 20.79
C GLN A 96 -6.79 6.44 20.42
N TYR A 97 -7.21 7.27 19.45
CA TYR A 97 -8.60 7.35 19.02
C TYR A 97 -8.90 6.49 17.79
N GLN A 98 -7.88 6.16 16.99
CA GLN A 98 -8.02 5.25 15.83
C GLN A 98 -8.58 3.89 16.26
N TYR A 99 -8.17 3.39 17.43
CA TYR A 99 -8.67 2.15 18.02
C TYR A 99 -10.21 2.10 18.05
N ARG A 100 -10.85 3.15 18.57
CA ARG A 100 -12.30 3.19 18.73
C ARG A 100 -13.01 3.27 17.37
N VAL A 101 -12.45 4.02 16.43
CA VAL A 101 -13.01 4.10 15.08
C VAL A 101 -12.92 2.75 14.37
N LEU A 102 -11.78 2.06 14.48
CA LEU A 102 -11.61 0.73 13.91
C LEU A 102 -12.56 -0.29 14.52
N PHE A 103 -12.83 -0.21 15.83
CA PHE A 103 -13.79 -1.10 16.49
C PHE A 103 -15.21 -0.94 15.90
N TRP A 104 -15.71 0.30 15.86
CA TRP A 104 -17.04 0.56 15.28
C TRP A 104 -17.05 0.28 13.77
N GLY A 105 -15.95 0.59 13.09
CA GLY A 105 -15.65 0.27 11.70
C GLY A 105 -15.82 -1.22 11.37
N ILE A 106 -15.24 -2.09 12.20
CA ILE A 106 -15.33 -3.54 12.04
C ILE A 106 -16.77 -4.02 12.27
N LEU A 107 -17.46 -3.47 13.27
CA LEU A 107 -18.85 -3.85 13.55
C LEU A 107 -19.78 -3.46 12.40
N GLY A 108 -19.62 -2.24 11.85
CA GLY A 108 -20.35 -1.78 10.68
C GLY A 108 -20.00 -2.56 9.43
N ALA A 109 -18.71 -2.84 9.18
CA ALA A 109 -18.25 -3.67 8.07
C ALA A 109 -18.86 -5.09 8.09
N VAL A 110 -18.87 -5.75 9.25
CA VAL A 110 -19.51 -7.07 9.44
C VAL A 110 -20.99 -7.02 9.08
N PHE A 111 -21.70 -5.98 9.54
CA PHE A 111 -23.12 -5.80 9.25
C PHE A 111 -23.39 -5.51 7.77
N MET A 112 -22.63 -4.58 7.17
CA MET A 112 -22.77 -4.24 5.75
C MET A 112 -22.44 -5.43 4.86
N ARG A 113 -21.41 -6.20 5.18
CA ARG A 113 -21.05 -7.40 4.42
C ARG A 113 -22.08 -8.49 4.54
N LEU A 114 -22.72 -8.66 5.69
CA LEU A 114 -23.88 -9.57 5.80
C LEU A 114 -24.96 -9.16 4.78
N ILE A 115 -25.31 -7.88 4.71
CA ILE A 115 -26.31 -7.37 3.76
C ILE A 115 -25.86 -7.62 2.31
N PHE A 116 -24.62 -7.25 1.96
CA PHE A 116 -24.08 -7.41 0.61
C PHE A 116 -23.98 -8.87 0.19
N ILE A 117 -23.56 -9.77 1.08
CA ILE A 117 -23.47 -11.20 0.79
C ILE A 117 -24.87 -11.76 0.55
N LEU A 118 -25.83 -11.48 1.44
CA LEU A 118 -27.20 -11.97 1.28
C LEU A 118 -27.80 -11.45 -0.04
N ALA A 119 -27.69 -10.14 -0.30
CA ALA A 119 -28.17 -9.53 -1.53
C ALA A 119 -27.47 -10.09 -2.77
N GLY A 120 -26.14 -10.23 -2.73
CA GLY A 120 -25.34 -10.74 -3.84
C GLY A 120 -25.63 -12.19 -4.18
N THR A 121 -25.79 -13.05 -3.17
CA THR A 121 -26.14 -14.46 -3.39
C THR A 121 -27.54 -14.61 -3.97
N GLU A 122 -28.52 -13.87 -3.45
CA GLU A 122 -29.89 -13.86 -4.00
C GLU A 122 -29.90 -13.35 -5.45
N LEU A 123 -29.10 -12.32 -5.76
CA LEU A 123 -29.00 -11.77 -7.10
C LEU A 123 -28.45 -12.80 -8.11
N ILE A 124 -27.43 -13.57 -7.73
CA ILE A 124 -26.86 -14.61 -8.60
C ILE A 124 -27.79 -15.80 -8.78
N GLU A 125 -28.54 -16.18 -7.73
CA GLU A 125 -29.51 -17.27 -7.82
C GLU A 125 -30.67 -16.93 -8.76
N HIS A 126 -31.13 -15.67 -8.80
CA HIS A 126 -32.21 -15.23 -9.67
C HIS A 126 -31.73 -14.83 -11.09
N PHE A 127 -30.49 -14.34 -11.22
CA PHE A 127 -29.97 -13.81 -12.48
C PHE A 127 -28.64 -14.49 -12.85
N HIS A 128 -28.69 -15.55 -13.65
CA HIS A 128 -27.50 -16.30 -14.07
C HIS A 128 -26.44 -15.44 -14.80
N TRP A 129 -26.87 -14.44 -15.57
CA TRP A 129 -25.98 -13.48 -16.24
C TRP A 129 -25.21 -12.57 -15.27
N MET A 130 -25.64 -12.50 -14.00
CA MET A 130 -24.97 -11.74 -12.95
C MET A 130 -23.55 -12.25 -12.69
N ASN A 131 -23.32 -13.57 -12.83
CA ASN A 131 -21.98 -14.14 -12.69
C ASN A 131 -21.01 -13.55 -13.73
N PHE A 132 -21.47 -13.36 -14.96
CA PHE A 132 -20.68 -12.71 -16.01
C PHE A 132 -20.48 -11.22 -15.73
N LEU A 133 -21.52 -10.51 -15.29
CA LEU A 133 -21.41 -9.10 -14.93
C LEU A 133 -20.36 -8.89 -13.83
N PHE A 134 -20.43 -9.70 -12.77
CA PHE A 134 -19.45 -9.70 -11.69
C PHE A 134 -18.06 -10.09 -12.18
N GLY A 135 -17.94 -11.08 -13.04
CA GLY A 135 -16.65 -11.44 -13.66
C GLY A 135 -16.01 -10.27 -14.41
N VAL A 136 -16.77 -9.59 -15.28
CA VAL A 136 -16.32 -8.41 -16.02
C VAL A 136 -16.01 -7.24 -15.08
N PHE A 137 -16.83 -7.04 -14.06
CA PHE A 137 -16.60 -6.03 -13.04
C PHE A 137 -15.29 -6.26 -12.28
N LEU A 138 -14.99 -7.50 -11.89
CA LEU A 138 -13.72 -7.87 -11.24
C LEU A 138 -12.51 -7.69 -12.16
N LEU A 139 -12.66 -7.95 -13.47
CA LEU A 139 -11.61 -7.66 -14.44
C LEU A 139 -11.34 -6.15 -14.57
N TYR A 140 -12.41 -5.34 -14.53
CA TYR A 140 -12.29 -3.88 -14.53
C TYR A 140 -11.58 -3.38 -13.26
N THR A 141 -11.96 -3.87 -12.08
CA THR A 141 -11.34 -3.45 -10.81
C THR A 141 -9.89 -3.90 -10.73
N ALA A 142 -9.58 -5.13 -11.17
CA ALA A 142 -8.22 -5.64 -11.30
C ALA A 142 -7.36 -4.74 -12.20
N PHE A 143 -7.87 -4.38 -13.38
CA PHE A 143 -7.16 -3.49 -14.30
C PHE A 143 -6.94 -2.10 -13.71
N LYS A 144 -7.97 -1.52 -13.08
CA LYS A 144 -7.89 -0.22 -12.42
C LYS A 144 -6.83 -0.23 -11.30
N LEU A 145 -6.83 -1.27 -10.46
CA LEU A 145 -5.89 -1.46 -9.36
C LEU A 145 -4.45 -1.68 -9.85
N PHE A 146 -4.27 -2.39 -10.96
CA PHE A 146 -2.96 -2.58 -11.60
C PHE A 146 -2.38 -1.26 -12.12
N MET A 147 -3.22 -0.43 -12.79
CA MET A 147 -2.77 0.82 -13.39
C MET A 147 -2.53 1.93 -12.36
N HIS A 148 -3.34 2.01 -11.32
CA HIS A 148 -3.22 3.05 -10.29
C HIS A 148 -2.46 2.51 -9.08
N SER A 149 -1.14 2.63 -9.13
CA SER A 149 -0.24 2.23 -8.05
C SER A 149 -0.09 3.37 -7.05
N GLY A 150 -1.04 3.49 -6.12
CA GLY A 150 -0.97 4.47 -5.04
C GLY A 150 -2.33 4.81 -4.48
N ALA A 151 -2.48 4.69 -3.16
CA ALA A 151 -3.69 5.07 -2.44
C ALA A 151 -3.87 6.60 -2.40
N GLU A 152 -4.01 7.26 -3.56
CA GLU A 152 -4.50 8.63 -3.66
C GLU A 152 -6.03 8.63 -3.49
N VAL A 153 -6.48 8.26 -2.30
CA VAL A 153 -7.86 8.45 -1.90
C VAL A 153 -7.99 9.88 -1.41
N HIS A 154 -8.77 10.70 -2.12
CA HIS A 154 -9.10 12.08 -1.73
C HIS A 154 -10.35 12.06 -0.83
N PRO A 155 -10.24 12.05 0.51
CA PRO A 155 -11.40 11.88 1.39
C PRO A 155 -12.35 13.09 1.29
N GLU A 156 -11.81 14.25 0.91
CA GLU A 156 -12.55 15.49 0.60
C GLU A 156 -13.55 15.37 -0.56
N LYS A 157 -13.32 14.44 -1.49
CA LYS A 157 -14.25 14.19 -2.61
C LYS A 157 -15.34 13.18 -2.24
N ASN A 158 -15.27 12.53 -1.09
CA ASN A 158 -16.25 11.54 -0.66
C ASN A 158 -17.64 12.19 -0.52
N ILE A 159 -18.61 11.68 -1.29
CA ILE A 159 -19.99 12.17 -1.33
C ILE A 159 -20.60 12.13 0.07
N VAL A 160 -20.31 11.06 0.81
CA VAL A 160 -20.90 10.85 2.13
C VAL A 160 -20.38 11.87 3.14
N LEU A 161 -19.08 12.23 3.07
CA LEU A 161 -18.52 13.32 3.86
C LEU A 161 -19.18 14.67 3.53
N ARG A 162 -19.41 14.94 2.24
CA ARG A 162 -20.05 16.19 1.77
C ARG A 162 -21.49 16.30 2.23
N VAL A 163 -22.25 15.21 2.14
CA VAL A 163 -23.63 15.13 2.60
C VAL A 163 -23.69 15.26 4.12
N ALA A 164 -22.85 14.52 4.86
CA ALA A 164 -22.79 14.59 6.31
C ALA A 164 -22.47 16.00 6.82
N ARG A 165 -21.47 16.68 6.23
CA ARG A 165 -21.15 18.08 6.59
C ARG A 165 -22.25 19.08 6.24
N ARG A 166 -23.09 18.77 5.25
CA ARG A 166 -24.20 19.64 4.82
C ARG A 166 -25.45 19.46 5.69
N VAL A 167 -25.70 18.24 6.16
CA VAL A 167 -26.94 17.87 6.87
C VAL A 167 -26.75 17.89 8.39
N LEU A 168 -25.57 17.53 8.88
CA LEU A 168 -25.32 17.37 10.32
C LEU A 168 -24.48 18.53 10.87
N PRO A 169 -24.87 19.15 12.00
CA PRO A 169 -24.09 20.21 12.63
C PRO A 169 -22.80 19.63 13.23
N VAL A 170 -21.67 20.00 12.65
CA VAL A 170 -20.34 19.56 13.09
C VAL A 170 -19.83 20.44 14.22
N SER A 171 -19.32 19.82 15.29
CA SER A 171 -18.64 20.51 16.39
C SER A 171 -17.47 21.35 15.89
N ARG A 172 -17.22 22.51 16.52
CA ARG A 172 -16.08 23.40 16.19
C ARG A 172 -14.77 22.95 16.83
N GLY A 173 -14.80 22.02 17.78
CA GLY A 173 -13.59 21.52 18.46
C GLY A 173 -12.90 20.36 17.73
N ASP A 174 -11.57 20.35 17.82
CA ASP A 174 -10.73 19.24 17.35
C ASP A 174 -10.86 17.98 18.22
N HIS A 175 -10.33 16.85 17.75
CA HIS A 175 -10.28 15.57 18.48
C HIS A 175 -9.73 15.69 19.92
N ARG A 176 -8.90 16.71 20.20
CA ARG A 176 -8.33 16.99 21.53
C ARG A 176 -9.31 17.59 22.51
N ALA A 177 -10.34 18.31 22.04
CA ALA A 177 -11.32 18.97 22.89
C ALA A 177 -12.48 18.04 23.30
N HIS A 178 -12.82 17.07 22.45
CA HIS A 178 -14.03 16.23 22.60
C HIS A 178 -13.69 14.75 22.89
N GLY A 179 -12.41 14.40 22.84
CA GLY A 179 -11.90 13.06 23.15
C GLY A 179 -12.42 11.99 22.19
N SER A 180 -12.81 10.84 22.74
CA SER A 180 -13.28 9.66 21.98
C SER A 180 -14.80 9.61 21.77
N HIS A 181 -15.52 10.71 22.02
CA HIS A 181 -16.98 10.77 21.89
C HIS A 181 -17.39 11.06 20.44
N PHE A 182 -18.44 10.38 19.96
CA PHE A 182 -19.01 10.61 18.62
C PHE A 182 -20.05 11.74 18.58
N PHE A 183 -20.67 12.00 19.73
CA PHE A 183 -21.68 13.02 19.92
C PHE A 183 -21.30 13.88 21.11
N VAL A 184 -21.41 15.20 20.95
CA VAL A 184 -21.22 16.13 22.05
C VAL A 184 -22.34 17.15 22.03
N ARG A 185 -22.75 17.57 23.23
CA ARG A 185 -23.73 18.63 23.41
C ARG A 185 -22.99 19.95 23.56
N GLU A 186 -23.07 20.80 22.55
CA GLU A 186 -22.53 22.17 22.57
C GLU A 186 -23.68 23.16 22.53
N GLU A 187 -23.66 24.16 23.41
CA GLU A 187 -24.65 25.25 23.43
C GLU A 187 -26.11 24.73 23.47
N GLY A 188 -26.36 23.61 24.15
CA GLY A 188 -27.69 23.00 24.27
C GLY A 188 -28.11 22.09 23.11
N HIS A 189 -27.41 22.11 21.98
CA HIS A 189 -27.70 21.33 20.77
C HIS A 189 -26.77 20.11 20.63
N PHE A 190 -27.29 19.02 20.06
CA PHE A 190 -26.49 17.85 19.69
C PHE A 190 -25.66 18.17 18.44
N ARG A 191 -24.34 18.02 18.54
CA ARG A 191 -23.40 18.14 17.41
C ARG A 191 -22.63 16.85 17.23
N ILE A 192 -22.31 16.55 15.97
CA ILE A 192 -21.46 15.41 15.63
C ILE A 192 -19.99 15.80 15.75
N THR A 193 -19.16 14.90 16.26
CA THR A 193 -17.72 15.16 16.35
C THR A 193 -17.02 14.80 15.03
N PRO A 194 -15.82 15.36 14.78
CA PRO A 194 -15.00 14.96 13.64
C PRO A 194 -14.70 13.45 13.60
N MET A 195 -14.66 12.78 14.76
CA MET A 195 -14.50 11.33 14.87
C MET A 195 -15.64 10.54 14.22
N LEU A 196 -16.87 11.02 14.31
CA LEU A 196 -18.01 10.39 13.64
C LEU A 196 -17.89 10.53 12.11
N LEU A 197 -17.39 11.67 11.62
CA LEU A 197 -17.13 11.85 10.19
C LEU A 197 -16.08 10.88 9.68
N VAL A 198 -15.01 10.66 10.44
CA VAL A 198 -13.97 9.67 10.10
C VAL A 198 -14.57 8.27 10.04
N LEU A 199 -15.35 7.88 11.06
CA LEU A 199 -16.06 6.59 11.06
C LEU A 199 -16.95 6.45 9.83
N LEU A 200 -17.72 7.48 9.50
CA LEU A 200 -18.62 7.47 8.34
C LEU A 200 -17.85 7.29 7.02
N VAL A 201 -16.71 7.98 6.86
CA VAL A 201 -15.85 7.81 5.69
C VAL A 201 -15.33 6.37 5.62
N ILE A 202 -14.83 5.82 6.72
CA ILE A 202 -14.34 4.44 6.80
C ILE A 202 -15.44 3.43 6.43
N GLU A 203 -16.63 3.55 7.01
CA GLU A 203 -17.79 2.70 6.70
C GLU A 203 -18.17 2.79 5.21
N SER A 204 -18.23 4.02 4.67
CA SER A 204 -18.56 4.22 3.25
C SER A 204 -17.50 3.61 2.32
N THR A 205 -16.23 3.66 2.74
CA THR A 205 -15.13 3.07 2.00
C THR A 205 -15.16 1.54 2.08
N ASP A 206 -15.48 0.95 3.23
CA ASP A 206 -15.67 -0.50 3.35
C ASP A 206 -16.83 -1.00 2.47
N VAL A 207 -17.94 -0.25 2.39
CA VAL A 207 -19.03 -0.55 1.46
C VAL A 207 -18.52 -0.56 0.01
N VAL A 208 -17.71 0.41 -0.40
CA VAL A 208 -17.11 0.42 -1.75
C VAL A 208 -16.21 -0.79 -1.94
N PHE A 209 -15.42 -1.19 -0.94
CA PHE A 209 -14.59 -2.40 -1.01
C PHE A 209 -15.39 -3.70 -1.06
N ALA A 210 -16.53 -3.76 -0.37
CA ALA A 210 -17.43 -4.90 -0.40
C ALA A 210 -17.98 -5.15 -1.81
N VAL A 211 -18.12 -4.10 -2.64
CA VAL A 211 -18.52 -4.24 -4.05
C VAL A 211 -17.50 -5.06 -4.85
N ASP A 212 -16.21 -4.99 -4.52
CA ASP A 212 -15.16 -5.75 -5.20
C ASP A 212 -14.95 -7.12 -4.54
N SER A 213 -14.93 -7.17 -3.21
CA SER A 213 -14.58 -8.40 -2.49
C SER A 213 -15.72 -9.42 -2.44
N VAL A 214 -16.99 -8.99 -2.38
CA VAL A 214 -18.16 -9.89 -2.28
C VAL A 214 -18.37 -10.70 -3.57
N PRO A 215 -18.34 -10.09 -4.76
CA PRO A 215 -18.38 -10.87 -6.00
C PRO A 215 -17.20 -11.85 -6.11
N ALA A 216 -16.01 -11.46 -5.66
CA ALA A 216 -14.84 -12.32 -5.71
C ALA A 216 -15.00 -13.58 -4.85
N ILE A 217 -15.49 -13.45 -3.61
CA ILE A 217 -15.74 -14.62 -2.75
C ILE A 217 -16.87 -15.49 -3.31
N ILE A 218 -17.92 -14.91 -3.89
CA ILE A 218 -19.00 -15.70 -4.51
C ILE A 218 -18.50 -16.44 -5.76
N GLY A 219 -17.53 -15.88 -6.47
CA GLY A 219 -16.81 -16.57 -7.55
C GLY A 219 -15.99 -17.78 -7.10
N ILE A 220 -15.67 -17.90 -5.81
CA ILE A 220 -14.99 -19.06 -5.21
C ILE A 220 -16.02 -20.10 -4.74
N THR A 221 -17.06 -19.65 -4.05
CA THR A 221 -18.10 -20.54 -3.52
C THR A 221 -19.46 -19.87 -3.47
N ARG A 222 -20.50 -20.62 -3.83
CA ARG A 222 -21.90 -20.19 -3.72
C ARG A 222 -22.52 -20.55 -2.37
N ASP A 223 -21.81 -21.27 -1.51
CA ASP A 223 -22.30 -21.59 -0.17
C ASP A 223 -22.27 -20.33 0.71
N ARG A 224 -23.46 -19.76 0.95
CA ARG A 224 -23.67 -18.56 1.80
C ARG A 224 -22.98 -18.67 3.16
N PHE A 225 -22.96 -19.85 3.78
CA PHE A 225 -22.33 -20.06 5.07
C PHE A 225 -20.80 -19.96 4.98
N LEU A 226 -20.19 -20.56 3.95
CA LEU A 226 -18.74 -20.45 3.73
C LEU A 226 -18.33 -19.02 3.36
N VAL A 227 -19.11 -18.36 2.49
CA VAL A 227 -18.90 -16.94 2.14
C VAL A 227 -18.92 -16.07 3.39
N PHE A 228 -19.97 -16.19 4.21
CA PHE A 228 -20.13 -15.38 5.41
C PHE A 228 -19.07 -15.67 6.47
N THR A 229 -18.88 -16.94 6.83
CA THR A 229 -17.95 -17.32 7.92
C THR A 229 -16.51 -16.95 7.58
N SER A 230 -16.04 -17.23 6.36
CA SER A 230 -14.67 -16.87 5.93
C SER A 230 -14.45 -15.36 5.95
N ASN A 231 -15.46 -14.59 5.57
CA ASN A 231 -15.42 -13.14 5.58
C ASN A 231 -15.34 -12.55 7.01
N ILE A 232 -16.15 -13.07 7.93
CA ILE A 232 -16.09 -12.68 9.35
C ILE A 232 -14.71 -12.99 9.94
N PHE A 233 -14.17 -14.19 9.73
CA PHE A 233 -12.84 -14.53 10.24
C PHE A 233 -11.73 -13.66 9.63
N ALA A 234 -11.86 -13.23 8.39
CA ALA A 234 -10.92 -12.30 7.77
C ALA A 234 -10.92 -10.92 8.46
N ILE A 235 -12.10 -10.45 8.87
CA ILE A 235 -12.35 -9.11 9.40
C ILE A 235 -12.10 -8.99 10.91
N LEU A 236 -12.42 -10.01 11.71
CA LEU A 236 -12.29 -9.97 13.18
C LEU A 236 -10.86 -9.60 13.65
N GLY A 237 -9.84 -10.00 12.90
CA GLY A 237 -8.44 -9.68 13.19
C GLY A 237 -7.90 -8.38 12.60
N LEU A 238 -8.73 -7.56 11.95
CA LEU A 238 -8.25 -6.38 11.20
C LEU A 238 -7.68 -5.29 12.09
N ARG A 239 -8.19 -5.14 13.33
CA ARG A 239 -7.64 -4.13 14.24
C ARG A 239 -6.20 -4.42 14.62
N ALA A 240 -5.89 -5.67 14.97
CA ALA A 240 -4.52 -6.08 15.26
C ALA A 240 -3.63 -5.92 14.02
N LEU A 241 -4.14 -6.34 12.86
CA LEU A 241 -3.42 -6.23 11.60
C LEU A 241 -3.16 -4.78 11.18
N TYR A 242 -4.08 -3.85 11.46
CA TYR A 242 -3.91 -2.42 11.23
C TYR A 242 -2.68 -1.88 11.95
N PHE A 243 -2.53 -2.18 13.25
CA PHE A 243 -1.38 -1.70 14.02
C PHE A 243 -0.07 -2.39 13.63
N VAL A 244 -0.12 -3.65 13.16
CA VAL A 244 1.04 -4.27 12.51
C VAL A 244 1.40 -3.48 11.25
N LEU A 245 0.43 -3.28 10.35
CA LEU A 245 0.63 -2.65 9.05
C LEU A 245 1.10 -1.19 9.18
N ALA A 246 0.55 -0.44 10.13
CA ALA A 246 0.95 0.93 10.42
C ALA A 246 2.45 1.04 10.74
N GLY A 247 3.04 0.00 11.34
CA GLY A 247 4.47 -0.06 11.67
C GLY A 247 5.36 -0.65 10.57
N VAL A 248 4.80 -1.27 9.53
CA VAL A 248 5.55 -1.90 8.43
C VAL A 248 5.01 -1.52 7.05
N MET A 249 4.42 -0.33 6.95
CA MET A 249 3.69 0.13 5.75
C MET A 249 4.55 0.05 4.48
N ASP A 250 5.85 0.35 4.60
CA ASP A 250 6.79 0.33 3.48
C ASP A 250 7.12 -1.08 2.96
N LEU A 251 6.88 -2.13 3.75
CA LEU A 251 7.18 -3.52 3.38
C LEU A 251 6.15 -4.14 2.43
N PHE A 252 5.01 -3.50 2.19
CA PHE A 252 3.89 -4.08 1.42
C PHE A 252 3.60 -3.35 0.11
N ARG A 253 4.59 -2.62 -0.41
CA ARG A 253 4.46 -1.78 -1.63
C ARG A 253 3.96 -2.51 -2.87
N TYR A 254 4.18 -3.82 -3.02
CA TYR A 254 3.73 -4.57 -4.20
C TYR A 254 2.48 -5.42 -3.95
N LEU A 255 1.84 -5.30 -2.78
CA LEU A 255 0.68 -6.11 -2.45
C LEU A 255 -0.51 -5.81 -3.37
N HIS A 256 -0.72 -4.55 -3.76
CA HIS A 256 -1.81 -4.15 -4.68
C HIS A 256 -1.71 -4.84 -6.04
N TYR A 257 -0.50 -5.12 -6.55
CA TYR A 257 -0.33 -5.90 -7.78
C TYR A 257 -0.73 -7.37 -7.60
N GLY A 258 -0.43 -7.96 -6.44
CA GLY A 258 -0.87 -9.32 -6.10
C GLY A 258 -2.38 -9.41 -6.03
N LEU A 259 -3.03 -8.44 -5.40
CA LEU A 259 -4.49 -8.33 -5.32
C LEU A 259 -5.13 -8.14 -6.68
N ALA A 260 -4.58 -7.26 -7.53
CA ALA A 260 -5.04 -7.08 -8.90
C ALA A 260 -4.98 -8.40 -9.70
N ALA A 261 -3.90 -9.17 -9.55
CA ALA A 261 -3.77 -10.47 -10.21
C ALA A 261 -4.81 -11.48 -9.69
N VAL A 262 -5.07 -11.51 -8.38
CA VAL A 262 -6.10 -12.37 -7.76
C VAL A 262 -7.50 -12.01 -8.27
N LEU A 263 -7.87 -10.72 -8.25
CA LEU A 263 -9.15 -10.24 -8.77
C LEU A 263 -9.30 -10.54 -10.26
N GLY A 264 -8.24 -10.34 -11.05
CA GLY A 264 -8.24 -10.64 -12.48
C GLY A 264 -8.45 -12.14 -12.76
N PHE A 265 -7.78 -13.00 -11.99
CA PHE A 265 -7.96 -14.45 -12.07
C PHE A 265 -9.39 -14.87 -11.73
N ILE A 266 -9.95 -14.38 -10.62
CA ILE A 266 -11.32 -14.71 -10.21
C ILE A 266 -12.34 -14.17 -11.22
N GLY A 267 -12.14 -12.93 -11.71
CA GLY A 267 -13.00 -12.33 -12.74
C GLY A 267 -13.00 -13.13 -14.03
N LEU A 268 -11.82 -13.58 -14.48
CA LEU A 268 -11.69 -14.43 -15.66
C LEU A 268 -12.35 -15.81 -15.44
N LYS A 269 -12.18 -16.40 -14.26
CA LYS A 269 -12.85 -17.65 -13.88
C LYS A 269 -14.37 -17.49 -13.95
N MET A 270 -14.94 -16.46 -13.32
CA MET A 270 -16.38 -16.22 -13.28
C MET A 270 -16.97 -15.97 -14.67
N ALA A 271 -16.32 -15.12 -15.48
CA ALA A 271 -16.75 -14.84 -16.84
C ALA A 271 -16.63 -16.08 -17.74
N GLY A 272 -15.52 -16.83 -17.61
CA GLY A 272 -15.28 -18.07 -18.33
C GLY A 272 -16.27 -19.17 -18.00
N GLU A 273 -16.69 -19.29 -16.73
CA GLU A 273 -17.73 -20.23 -16.30
C GLU A 273 -19.06 -19.95 -16.99
N TYR A 274 -19.48 -18.69 -17.07
CA TYR A 274 -20.71 -18.31 -17.75
C TYR A 274 -20.65 -18.59 -19.26
N VAL A 275 -19.53 -18.28 -19.92
CA VAL A 275 -19.36 -18.56 -21.36
C VAL A 275 -19.34 -20.07 -21.63
N ALA A 276 -18.67 -20.86 -20.78
CA ALA A 276 -18.64 -22.31 -20.90
C ALA A 276 -20.02 -22.94 -20.74
N GLU A 277 -20.85 -22.41 -19.85
CA GLU A 277 -22.25 -22.82 -19.66
C GLU A 277 -23.10 -22.48 -20.89
N LEU A 278 -22.96 -21.27 -21.44
CA LEU A 278 -23.68 -20.82 -22.63
C LEU A 278 -23.33 -21.65 -23.89
N MET A 279 -22.07 -22.04 -24.03
CA MET A 279 -21.56 -22.82 -25.18
C MET A 279 -21.72 -24.33 -24.99
N HIS A 280 -22.34 -24.79 -23.90
CA HIS A 280 -22.47 -26.20 -23.52
C HIS A 280 -21.13 -26.96 -23.49
N TRP A 281 -20.01 -26.27 -23.22
CA TRP A 281 -18.67 -26.88 -23.12
C TRP A 281 -18.43 -27.63 -21.81
N LYS A 282 -19.41 -27.66 -20.92
CA LYS A 282 -19.27 -28.18 -19.57
C LYS A 282 -20.57 -28.83 -19.09
N GLN A 283 -20.45 -29.87 -18.28
CA GLN A 283 -21.61 -30.45 -17.62
C GLN A 283 -22.18 -29.48 -16.57
N PRO A 284 -23.51 -29.36 -16.45
CA PRO A 284 -24.15 -28.52 -15.43
C PRO A 284 -23.63 -28.88 -14.03
N GLY A 285 -23.10 -27.90 -13.31
CA GLY A 285 -22.66 -28.07 -11.91
C GLY A 285 -21.21 -28.54 -11.70
N ALA A 286 -20.44 -28.87 -12.74
CA ALA A 286 -18.99 -28.97 -12.57
C ALA A 286 -18.40 -27.57 -12.29
N ASP A 287 -17.20 -27.44 -11.70
CA ASP A 287 -16.43 -26.17 -11.67
C ASP A 287 -15.46 -26.15 -12.86
N LEU A 288 -15.24 -24.99 -13.51
CA LEU A 288 -14.33 -24.94 -14.68
C LEU A 288 -12.88 -25.06 -14.20
N VAL A 289 -12.63 -24.44 -13.05
CA VAL A 289 -11.38 -24.43 -12.33
C VAL A 289 -11.66 -25.07 -10.98
N THR A 290 -11.01 -26.20 -10.69
CA THR A 290 -11.22 -26.92 -9.43
C THR A 290 -10.92 -26.03 -8.21
N PRO A 291 -11.56 -26.25 -7.05
CA PRO A 291 -11.27 -25.48 -5.85
C PRO A 291 -9.78 -25.50 -5.45
N TRP A 292 -9.12 -26.65 -5.61
CA TRP A 292 -7.69 -26.82 -5.38
C TRP A 292 -6.81 -25.95 -6.28
N THR A 293 -7.12 -25.90 -7.58
CA THR A 293 -6.36 -25.07 -8.53
C THR A 293 -6.59 -23.59 -8.26
N SER A 294 -7.83 -23.20 -7.92
CA SER A 294 -8.13 -21.83 -7.50
C SER A 294 -7.35 -21.42 -6.25
N LEU A 295 -7.36 -22.26 -5.21
CA LEU A 295 -6.59 -22.02 -3.98
C LEU A 295 -5.08 -21.93 -4.26
N GLY A 296 -4.54 -22.84 -5.08
CA GLY A 296 -3.13 -22.87 -5.45
C GLY A 296 -2.70 -21.61 -6.20
N VAL A 297 -3.49 -21.16 -7.18
CA VAL A 297 -3.20 -19.93 -7.95
C VAL A 297 -3.28 -18.70 -7.05
N VAL A 298 -4.35 -18.55 -6.26
CA VAL A 298 -4.52 -17.43 -5.33
C VAL A 298 -3.36 -17.39 -4.32
N GLY A 299 -3.06 -18.54 -3.69
CA GLY A 299 -1.97 -18.67 -2.74
C GLY A 299 -0.61 -18.33 -3.36
N ALA A 300 -0.34 -18.78 -4.59
CA ALA A 300 0.90 -18.47 -5.30
C ALA A 300 1.03 -16.98 -5.63
N LEU A 301 -0.03 -16.35 -6.15
CA LEU A 301 -0.04 -14.91 -6.46
C LEU A 301 0.22 -14.05 -5.21
N LEU A 302 -0.44 -14.39 -4.10
CA LEU A 302 -0.23 -13.72 -2.82
C LEU A 302 1.19 -13.96 -2.28
N ALA A 303 1.68 -15.21 -2.30
CA ALA A 303 3.02 -15.52 -1.83
C ALA A 303 4.10 -14.81 -2.64
N VAL A 304 3.99 -14.76 -3.97
CA VAL A 304 4.93 -14.07 -4.85
C VAL A 304 4.92 -12.57 -4.59
N SER A 305 3.74 -11.94 -4.44
CA SER A 305 3.65 -10.50 -4.15
C SER A 305 4.22 -10.13 -2.78
N ILE A 306 3.96 -10.94 -1.74
CA ILE A 306 4.54 -10.75 -0.41
C ILE A 306 6.06 -10.94 -0.45
N ALA A 307 6.55 -12.02 -1.08
CA ALA A 307 7.98 -12.30 -1.20
C ALA A 307 8.72 -11.19 -1.97
N ALA A 308 8.13 -10.70 -3.07
CA ALA A 308 8.67 -9.57 -3.84
C ALA A 308 8.74 -8.29 -2.98
N SER A 309 7.71 -8.02 -2.18
CA SER A 309 7.68 -6.86 -1.29
C SER A 309 8.73 -6.93 -0.18
N ILE A 310 8.90 -8.09 0.46
CA ILE A 310 9.94 -8.31 1.48
C ILE A 310 11.34 -8.21 0.87
N LEU A 311 11.57 -8.82 -0.30
CA LEU A 311 12.88 -8.80 -0.95
C LEU A 311 13.28 -7.39 -1.38
N ALA A 312 12.34 -6.59 -1.88
CA ALA A 312 12.57 -5.20 -2.20
C ALA A 312 12.92 -4.38 -0.95
N GLY A 313 12.15 -4.53 0.14
CA GLY A 313 12.44 -3.86 1.41
C GLY A 313 13.81 -4.21 1.99
N ARG A 314 14.22 -5.48 1.93
CA ARG A 314 15.57 -5.91 2.36
C ARG A 314 16.68 -5.30 1.50
N ARG A 315 16.49 -5.18 0.18
CA ARG A 315 17.46 -4.55 -0.72
C ARG A 315 17.62 -3.06 -0.42
N GLU A 316 16.51 -2.36 -0.15
CA GLU A 316 16.52 -0.95 0.25
C GLU A 316 17.23 -0.75 1.58
N ALA A 317 16.94 -1.56 2.60
CA ALA A 317 17.61 -1.51 3.89
C ALA A 317 19.11 -1.79 3.79
N ALA A 318 19.51 -2.81 3.02
CA ALA A 318 20.91 -3.11 2.78
C ALA A 318 21.64 -1.97 2.05
N ARG A 319 20.97 -1.32 1.09
CA ARG A 319 21.50 -0.16 0.37
C ARG A 319 21.64 1.06 1.27
N ALA A 320 20.65 1.32 2.15
CA ALA A 320 20.73 2.38 3.14
C ALA A 320 21.88 2.14 4.12
N ALA A 321 22.06 0.91 4.61
CA ALA A 321 23.19 0.54 5.47
C ALA A 321 24.56 0.71 4.77
N ALA A 322 24.65 0.35 3.49
CA ALA A 322 25.86 0.55 2.69
C ALA A 322 26.17 2.04 2.45
N LEU A 323 25.16 2.88 2.24
CA LEU A 323 25.34 4.33 2.12
C LEU A 323 25.67 4.99 3.47
N ALA A 324 25.22 4.41 4.58
CA ALA A 324 25.55 4.88 5.93
C ALA A 324 26.99 4.54 6.34
N SER A 325 27.57 3.44 5.85
CA SER A 325 28.97 3.09 6.09
C SER A 325 29.96 3.88 5.23
N GLY A 326 29.50 4.48 4.13
CA GLY A 326 30.26 5.44 3.34
C GLY A 326 29.54 5.83 2.04
N PRO A 327 29.72 7.06 1.52
CA PRO A 327 29.07 7.48 0.29
C PRO A 327 29.50 6.62 -0.89
N HIS A 328 28.54 6.19 -1.71
CA HIS A 328 28.86 5.42 -2.91
C HIS A 328 29.48 6.37 -3.96
N ARG A 329 30.78 6.17 -4.24
CA ARG A 329 31.58 7.00 -5.15
C ARG A 329 31.64 6.40 -6.55
N ILE A 330 31.17 7.15 -7.54
CA ILE A 330 31.32 6.82 -8.97
C ILE A 330 32.30 7.79 -9.59
N ARG A 331 33.53 7.33 -9.86
CA ARG A 331 34.58 8.15 -10.46
C ARG A 331 34.32 8.43 -11.94
N LEU A 332 34.38 9.69 -12.35
CA LEU A 332 34.27 10.11 -13.74
C LEU A 332 35.64 9.96 -14.45
N ARG A 333 35.99 8.71 -14.81
CA ARG A 333 37.27 8.32 -15.45
C ARG A 333 37.40 8.78 -16.91
N LYS A 334 38.57 9.22 -17.38
CA LYS A 334 38.84 9.60 -18.80
C LYS A 334 38.09 8.77 -19.85
N PRO A 335 37.64 9.35 -20.99
CA PRO A 335 38.12 10.61 -21.58
C PRO A 335 37.27 11.84 -21.23
N TRP A 336 37.95 12.98 -21.07
CA TRP A 336 37.35 14.32 -21.04
C TRP A 336 37.60 14.97 -22.40
N ARG A 337 36.64 15.73 -22.92
CA ARG A 337 36.90 16.59 -24.08
C ARG A 337 37.39 17.94 -23.57
N CYS A 338 38.58 18.34 -24.00
CA CYS A 338 39.16 19.64 -23.70
C CYS A 338 39.05 20.53 -24.93
N GLU A 339 38.54 21.74 -24.76
CA GLU A 339 38.54 22.80 -25.77
C GLU A 339 39.33 23.98 -25.18
N VAL A 340 40.33 24.46 -25.92
CA VAL A 340 41.04 25.71 -25.58
C VAL A 340 40.18 26.87 -26.08
N THR A 341 39.96 27.87 -25.23
CA THR A 341 39.18 29.06 -25.53
C THR A 341 40.05 30.31 -25.32
N ASP A 342 39.68 31.42 -25.96
CA ASP A 342 40.42 32.69 -25.86
C ASP A 342 40.58 33.21 -24.41
N GLN A 343 39.76 32.72 -23.48
CA GLN A 343 39.72 33.12 -22.07
C GLN A 343 40.19 32.02 -21.10
N GLY A 344 40.65 30.86 -21.60
CA GLY A 344 41.14 29.74 -20.77
C GLY A 344 40.73 28.36 -21.29
N PHE A 345 40.41 27.43 -20.38
CA PHE A 345 40.14 26.02 -20.72
C PHE A 345 38.69 25.62 -20.46
N ARG A 346 38.14 24.77 -21.31
CA ARG A 346 36.81 24.17 -21.15
C ARG A 346 36.90 22.65 -21.21
N TRP A 347 36.48 21.97 -20.15
CA TRP A 347 36.35 20.51 -20.11
C TRP A 347 34.89 20.09 -20.13
N ARG A 348 34.54 19.16 -21.02
CA ARG A 348 33.21 18.56 -21.10
C ARG A 348 33.26 17.04 -20.95
N ARG A 349 32.25 16.49 -20.27
CA ARG A 349 32.07 15.05 -20.16
C ARG A 349 30.60 14.67 -20.03
N LYS A 350 30.21 13.66 -20.81
CA LYS A 350 28.89 13.03 -20.69
C LYS A 350 28.89 11.92 -19.65
N PHE A 351 27.81 11.81 -18.89
CA PHE A 351 27.56 10.72 -17.95
C PHE A 351 26.07 10.37 -17.89
N THR A 352 25.77 9.10 -17.67
CA THR A 352 24.38 8.63 -17.49
C THR A 352 23.97 8.86 -16.04
N ARG A 353 22.70 9.22 -15.82
CA ARG A 353 22.15 9.28 -14.46
C ARG A 353 22.32 7.92 -13.76
N PRO A 354 22.83 7.89 -12.51
CA PRO A 354 22.90 6.65 -11.75
C PRO A 354 21.54 5.97 -11.67
N THR A 355 21.50 4.67 -11.92
CA THR A 355 20.27 3.89 -11.94
C THR A 355 19.83 3.47 -10.54
N GLY A 356 18.52 3.28 -10.36
CA GLY A 356 17.95 2.79 -9.12
C GLY A 356 18.06 3.74 -7.93
N LEU A 357 18.19 5.06 -8.15
CA LEU A 357 18.18 6.04 -7.05
C LEU A 357 16.87 5.98 -6.27
N GLY A 358 16.96 5.81 -4.95
CA GLY A 358 15.81 5.85 -4.05
C GLY A 358 15.28 7.28 -3.84
N ALA A 359 14.04 7.43 -3.38
CA ALA A 359 13.43 8.74 -3.13
C ALA A 359 14.16 9.56 -2.05
N ALA A 360 14.85 8.89 -1.12
CA ALA A 360 15.64 9.51 -0.06
C ALA A 360 17.13 9.68 -0.41
N GLU A 361 17.54 9.34 -1.64
CA GLU A 361 18.94 9.43 -2.07
C GLU A 361 19.19 10.75 -2.82
N THR A 362 20.28 11.41 -2.46
CA THR A 362 20.76 12.62 -3.13
C THR A 362 22.02 12.30 -3.92
N VAL A 363 22.14 12.94 -5.08
CA VAL A 363 23.32 12.81 -5.94
C VAL A 363 24.10 14.10 -5.87
N TRP A 364 25.37 13.99 -5.53
CA TRP A 364 26.31 15.10 -5.46
C TRP A 364 27.41 14.88 -6.48
N ILE A 365 27.90 15.95 -7.10
CA ILE A 365 29.17 15.92 -7.81
C ILE A 365 30.23 16.58 -6.94
N CYS A 366 31.34 15.88 -6.75
CA CYS A 366 32.43 16.26 -5.89
C CYS A 366 33.71 16.42 -6.70
N PHE A 367 34.51 17.40 -6.30
CA PHE A 367 35.76 17.76 -6.92
C PHE A 367 36.84 17.88 -5.85
N GLU A 368 37.99 17.25 -6.09
CA GLU A 368 39.17 17.34 -5.23
C GLU A 368 40.34 17.92 -6.04
N GLY A 369 40.89 19.07 -5.62
CA GLY A 369 42.03 19.71 -6.30
C GLY A 369 41.67 20.54 -7.55
N MET A 370 40.49 21.17 -7.58
CA MET A 370 40.10 22.08 -8.65
C MET A 370 40.59 23.51 -8.39
N PRO A 371 41.07 24.25 -9.41
CA PRO A 371 41.49 25.64 -9.25
C PRO A 371 40.30 26.54 -8.91
N SER A 372 40.52 27.50 -8.01
CA SER A 372 39.50 28.49 -7.62
C SER A 372 39.11 29.37 -8.81
N GLY A 373 37.87 29.89 -8.78
CA GLY A 373 37.32 30.71 -9.86
C GLY A 373 36.91 29.93 -11.12
N SER A 374 37.04 28.59 -11.11
CA SER A 374 36.42 27.76 -12.14
C SER A 374 34.88 27.88 -12.07
N GLU A 375 34.18 27.75 -13.19
CA GLU A 375 32.72 27.68 -13.26
C GLU A 375 32.27 26.26 -13.59
N LEU A 376 31.20 25.81 -12.93
CA LEU A 376 30.56 24.52 -13.18
C LEU A 376 29.19 24.71 -13.83
N ALA A 377 28.93 23.96 -14.89
CA ALA A 377 27.61 23.83 -15.49
C ALA A 377 27.22 22.36 -15.67
N LEU A 378 25.92 22.08 -15.56
CA LEU A 378 25.32 20.78 -15.88
C LEU A 378 24.25 21.01 -16.95
N ASN A 379 24.35 20.29 -18.06
CA ASN A 379 23.40 20.39 -19.17
C ASN A 379 23.22 21.84 -19.67
N ALA A 380 24.33 22.60 -19.74
CA ALA A 380 24.37 24.02 -20.07
C ALA A 380 23.73 24.99 -19.06
N GLU A 381 23.22 24.51 -17.92
CA GLU A 381 22.78 25.36 -16.81
C GLU A 381 23.91 25.58 -15.79
N PRO A 382 24.16 26.82 -15.34
CA PRO A 382 25.17 27.10 -14.34
C PRO A 382 24.78 26.52 -12.97
N LEU A 383 25.72 25.79 -12.35
CA LEU A 383 25.58 25.21 -11.01
C LEU A 383 26.22 26.10 -9.93
N GLY A 384 27.36 26.71 -10.25
CA GLY A 384 28.08 27.58 -9.32
C GLY A 384 29.56 27.75 -9.69
N VAL A 385 30.28 28.47 -8.84
CA VAL A 385 31.70 28.78 -8.99
C VAL A 385 32.48 28.06 -7.90
N PHE A 386 33.69 27.61 -8.22
CA PHE A 386 34.57 26.97 -7.26
C PHE A 386 35.13 28.00 -6.27
N PRO A 387 34.90 27.83 -4.95
CA PRO A 387 35.33 28.78 -3.93
C PRO A 387 36.85 28.81 -3.79
N ASP A 388 37.36 29.89 -3.19
CA ASP A 388 38.79 30.15 -2.99
C ASP A 388 39.36 29.34 -1.80
N SER A 389 39.28 28.00 -1.89
CA SER A 389 39.79 27.09 -0.87
C SER A 389 40.43 25.85 -1.51
N GLU A 390 41.53 25.35 -0.94
CA GLU A 390 42.17 24.08 -1.32
C GLU A 390 41.33 22.83 -0.97
N VAL A 391 40.08 23.02 -0.52
CA VAL A 391 39.22 21.96 0.01
C VAL A 391 38.29 21.41 -1.07
N ARG A 392 37.96 20.13 -0.91
CA ARG A 392 36.92 19.40 -1.63
C ARG A 392 35.66 20.26 -1.82
N THR A 393 35.26 20.47 -3.08
CA THR A 393 34.06 21.21 -3.45
C THR A 393 32.94 20.26 -3.90
N GLU A 394 31.70 20.51 -3.48
CA GLU A 394 30.56 19.65 -3.80
C GLU A 394 29.32 20.43 -4.23
N PHE A 395 28.60 19.90 -5.22
CA PHE A 395 27.36 20.49 -5.74
C PHE A 395 26.25 19.44 -5.78
N ASN A 396 25.06 19.81 -5.30
CA ASN A 396 23.90 18.93 -5.30
C ASN A 396 23.26 18.90 -6.70
N LEU A 397 23.18 17.70 -7.29
CA LEU A 397 22.57 17.46 -8.60
C LEU A 397 21.14 16.92 -8.51
N THR A 398 20.63 16.68 -7.29
CA THR A 398 19.31 16.11 -7.05
C THR A 398 18.24 17.00 -7.66
N GLY A 399 17.37 16.42 -8.49
CA GLY A 399 16.31 17.15 -9.21
C GLY A 399 16.73 17.79 -10.54
N ARG A 400 18.03 17.88 -10.85
CA ARG A 400 18.55 18.46 -12.11
C ARG A 400 19.09 17.43 -13.11
N LEU A 401 19.09 16.15 -12.75
CA LEU A 401 19.61 15.06 -13.57
C LEU A 401 18.61 14.57 -14.63
N LEU A 402 18.99 14.68 -15.90
CA LEU A 402 18.33 14.04 -17.04
C LEU A 402 18.81 12.59 -17.23
N ALA A 403 18.21 11.83 -18.15
CA ALA A 403 18.67 10.46 -18.45
C ALA A 403 20.14 10.41 -18.91
N ARG A 404 20.55 11.40 -19.71
CA ARG A 404 21.94 11.65 -20.12
C ARG A 404 22.31 13.07 -19.73
N ASN A 405 23.43 13.22 -19.05
CA ASN A 405 23.91 14.50 -18.55
C ASN A 405 25.26 14.84 -19.15
N GLU A 406 25.56 16.13 -19.23
CA GLU A 406 26.88 16.64 -19.58
C GLU A 406 27.33 17.60 -18.49
N VAL A 407 28.49 17.33 -17.90
CA VAL A 407 29.17 18.27 -17.01
C VAL A 407 30.16 19.09 -17.82
N GLU A 408 30.12 20.40 -17.63
CA GLU A 408 31.03 21.36 -18.23
C GLU A 408 31.73 22.15 -17.13
N ILE A 409 33.05 22.25 -17.25
CA ILE A 409 33.91 22.98 -16.33
C ILE A 409 34.66 24.03 -17.15
N ARG A 410 34.59 25.29 -16.75
CA ARG A 410 35.32 26.39 -17.38
C ARG A 410 36.34 26.95 -16.39
N LEU A 411 37.56 27.12 -16.83
CA LEU A 411 38.61 27.80 -16.07
C LEU A 411 39.02 29.03 -16.84
N SER A 412 38.85 30.22 -16.23
CA SER A 412 39.38 31.45 -16.80
C SER A 412 40.83 31.64 -16.34
N GLN A 413 41.77 31.71 -17.27
CA GLN A 413 43.19 31.93 -16.97
C GLN A 413 43.70 33.13 -17.76
N ASN A 414 44.20 34.15 -17.05
CA ASN A 414 44.84 35.30 -17.67
C ASN A 414 46.32 35.00 -17.92
N GLY A 415 46.64 34.66 -19.18
CA GLY A 415 47.99 34.72 -19.72
C GLY A 415 48.99 33.68 -19.20
N ALA A 416 49.10 32.56 -19.90
CA ALA A 416 50.36 31.91 -20.33
C ALA A 416 50.03 30.55 -20.94
N ALA A 417 50.73 30.16 -22.00
CA ALA A 417 50.62 28.88 -22.67
C ALA A 417 51.01 27.73 -21.73
N ALA A 418 50.04 27.22 -20.96
CA ALA A 418 50.13 25.93 -20.29
C ALA A 418 49.78 24.82 -21.29
N ALA A 419 50.54 23.73 -21.30
CA ALA A 419 50.28 22.56 -22.14
C ALA A 419 48.81 22.10 -22.02
N GLU A 420 48.16 21.78 -23.14
CA GLU A 420 46.75 21.37 -23.19
C GLU A 420 46.46 20.25 -22.17
N PRO A 421 45.74 20.53 -21.07
CA PRO A 421 45.44 19.52 -20.09
C PRO A 421 44.39 18.58 -20.68
N SER A 422 44.78 17.34 -20.99
CA SER A 422 43.85 16.30 -21.48
C SER A 422 42.68 16.00 -20.53
N SER A 423 42.73 16.46 -19.29
CA SER A 423 41.71 16.30 -18.25
C SER A 423 41.84 17.41 -17.20
N PRO A 424 40.76 17.71 -16.46
CA PRO A 424 40.86 18.62 -15.31
C PRO A 424 41.90 18.09 -14.29
N PRO A 425 42.61 18.99 -13.58
CA PRO A 425 43.72 18.63 -12.69
C PRO A 425 43.28 17.84 -11.45
N GLY A 426 42.02 17.97 -11.06
CA GLY A 426 41.43 17.29 -9.89
C GLY A 426 40.71 15.98 -10.19
N GLU A 427 40.42 15.21 -9.14
CA GLU A 427 39.51 14.06 -9.25
C GLU A 427 38.06 14.53 -9.24
N VAL A 428 37.27 14.01 -10.18
CA VAL A 428 35.84 14.25 -10.26
C VAL A 428 35.09 12.94 -10.03
N PHE A 429 34.19 12.94 -9.06
CA PHE A 429 33.36 11.79 -8.75
C PHE A 429 31.94 12.21 -8.37
N LEU A 430 30.99 11.33 -8.66
CA LEU A 430 29.63 11.44 -8.14
C LEU A 430 29.58 10.71 -6.81
N GLU A 431 28.95 11.32 -5.81
CA GLU A 431 28.58 10.67 -4.57
C GLU A 431 27.08 10.53 -4.45
N ILE A 432 26.63 9.32 -4.14
CA ILE A 432 25.26 9.06 -3.72
C ILE A 432 25.25 9.05 -2.20
N ARG A 433 24.39 9.88 -1.61
CA ARG A 433 24.25 10.04 -0.15
C ARG A 433 22.79 9.92 0.26
N LEU A 434 22.53 9.45 1.46
CA LEU A 434 21.19 9.59 2.06
C LEU A 434 20.94 11.07 2.37
N ASN A 435 19.72 11.54 2.11
CA ASN A 435 19.31 12.89 2.45
C ASN A 435 19.38 13.08 3.97
N SER A 436 20.22 14.01 4.44
CA SER A 436 20.52 14.23 5.87
C SER A 436 19.31 14.69 6.69
N GLY A 437 18.19 15.03 6.04
CA GLY A 437 16.91 15.36 6.68
C GLY A 437 15.90 14.22 6.77
N ALA A 438 16.20 13.04 6.23
CA ALA A 438 15.36 11.85 6.34
C ALA A 438 15.89 10.95 7.45
N THR A 439 15.49 11.22 8.69
CA THR A 439 15.54 10.18 9.73
C THR A 439 14.75 8.96 9.26
N PRO A 440 15.28 7.73 9.40
CA PRO A 440 14.45 6.54 9.25
C PRO A 440 13.42 6.57 10.38
N GLY A 441 12.18 6.89 10.02
CA GLY A 441 11.02 6.88 10.90
C GLY A 441 10.22 5.62 10.71
#